data_AF-A0A9Q0XE51-F1
#
_entry.id   AF-A0A9Q0XE51-F1
#
_cell.length_a   1.000
_cell.length_b   1.000
_cell.length_c   1.000
_cell.angle_alpha   90.00
_cell.angle_beta   90.00
_cell.angle_gamma   90.00
#
_symmetry.space_group_name_H-M   'P 1'
#
loop_
_entity.id
_entity.type
_entity.pdbx_description
1 polymer ?
#
loop_
_entity_poly.entity_id
_entity_poly.type
_entity_poly.pdbx_seq_one_letter_code
_entity_poly.pdbx_strand_id
1 'polypeptide(L)'
;MCFFGKKKYVAAISCLKRANYLAPFDWKILYNLGLVHLTMQQYASAFYFLSAAVHFQPKLAELYMLLAVALTHLEDVKNAKLSYRKACALDT
;
A
#
# COMPACT_ATOMS: atom_id res chain seq x y z
N MET A 1 -13.64 6.66 9.35
CA MET A 1 -13.06 5.56 8.55
C MET A 1 -14.19 4.78 7.84
N CYS A 2 -14.82 5.29 6.78
CA CYS A 2 -16.12 4.76 6.29
C CYS A 2 -16.26 4.57 4.76
N PHE A 3 -15.29 3.95 4.06
CA PHE A 3 -15.47 3.61 2.62
C PHE A 3 -15.06 2.19 2.20
N PHE A 4 -14.95 1.23 3.12
CA PHE A 4 -14.64 -0.18 2.78
C PHE A 4 -15.86 -1.01 2.29
N GLY A 5 -17.05 -0.40 2.20
CA GLY A 5 -18.28 -1.07 1.76
C GLY A 5 -18.38 -1.25 0.24
N LYS A 6 -17.77 -2.31 -0.28
CA LYS A 6 -18.08 -3.13 -1.47
C LYS A 6 -18.46 -2.52 -2.84
N LYS A 7 -18.62 -1.21 -3.06
CA LYS A 7 -18.91 -0.65 -4.41
C LYS A 7 -18.46 0.80 -4.64
N LYS A 8 -17.81 1.43 -3.66
CA LYS A 8 -17.33 2.82 -3.75
C LYS A 8 -15.80 2.95 -3.81
N TYR A 9 -15.07 1.91 -4.20
CA TYR A 9 -13.61 1.97 -4.32
C TYR A 9 -13.16 3.07 -5.30
N VAL A 10 -13.91 3.29 -6.38
CA VAL A 10 -13.64 4.39 -7.35
C VAL A 10 -13.77 5.76 -6.68
N ALA A 11 -14.80 5.95 -5.85
CA ALA A 11 -14.98 7.19 -5.09
C ALA A 11 -13.89 7.36 -4.03
N ALA A 12 -13.50 6.27 -3.35
CA ALA A 12 -12.41 6.27 -2.38
C ALA A 12 -11.07 6.66 -3.05
N ILE A 13 -10.75 6.10 -4.22
CA ILE A 13 -9.56 6.48 -4.99
C ILE A 13 -9.62 7.96 -5.39
N SER A 14 -10.78 8.46 -5.83
CA SER A 14 -10.92 9.88 -6.21
C SER A 14 -10.68 10.81 -5.02
N CYS A 15 -11.26 10.50 -3.85
CA CYS A 15 -11.02 11.24 -2.61
C CYS A 15 -9.55 11.18 -2.18
N LEU A 16 -8.94 9.99 -2.24
CA LEU A 16 -7.55 9.79 -1.86
C LEU A 16 -6.57 10.46 -2.83
N LYS A 17 -6.86 10.49 -4.14
CA LYS A 17 -6.07 11.23 -5.13
C LYS A 17 -6.12 12.73 -4.88
N ARG A 18 -7.30 13.29 -4.55
CA ARG A 18 -7.41 14.69 -4.12
C ARG A 18 -6.63 14.96 -2.83
N ALA A 19 -6.71 14.05 -1.86
CA ALA A 19 -5.93 14.16 -0.63
C ALA A 19 -4.43 14.14 -0.93
N ASN A 20 -3.98 13.26 -1.82
CA ASN A 20 -2.58 13.18 -2.25
C ASN A 20 -2.13 14.45 -3.00
N TYR A 21 -3.03 15.12 -3.72
CA TYR A 21 -2.73 16.42 -4.33
C TYR A 21 -2.53 17.52 -3.29
N LEU A 22 -3.31 17.50 -2.20
CA LEU A 22 -3.19 18.45 -1.10
C LEU A 22 -1.98 18.17 -0.19
N ALA A 23 -1.64 16.89 0.00
CA ALA A 23 -0.54 16.43 0.84
C ALA A 23 0.21 15.27 0.16
N PRO A 24 1.12 15.54 -0.78
CA PRO A 24 1.81 14.50 -1.56
C PRO A 24 2.84 13.68 -0.78
N PHE A 25 3.21 14.15 0.42
CA PHE A 25 4.23 13.52 1.26
C PHE A 25 3.64 12.74 2.45
N ASP A 26 2.31 12.60 2.54
CA ASP A 26 1.68 11.85 3.62
C ASP A 26 1.60 10.36 3.29
N TRP A 27 2.43 9.58 3.98
CA TRP A 27 2.48 8.12 3.85
C TRP A 27 1.14 7.45 4.15
N LYS A 28 0.26 8.06 4.96
CA LYS A 28 -1.07 7.51 5.27
C LYS A 28 -1.98 7.51 4.06
N ILE A 29 -1.87 8.53 3.20
CA ILE A 29 -2.67 8.63 1.98
C ILE A 29 -2.19 7.58 0.98
N LEU A 30 -0.87 7.44 0.84
CA LEU A 30 -0.25 6.41 -0.02
C LEU A 30 -0.57 4.99 0.47
N TYR A 31 -0.56 4.76 1.78
CA TYR A 31 -1.01 3.50 2.40
C TYR A 31 -2.47 3.19 2.02
N ASN A 32 -3.37 4.15 2.19
CA ASN A 32 -4.79 3.95 1.88
C ASN A 32 -5.02 3.73 0.37
N LEU A 33 -4.28 4.43 -0.50
CA LEU A 33 -4.30 4.16 -1.95
C LEU A 33 -3.83 2.74 -2.25
N GLY A 34 -2.69 2.33 -1.70
CA GLY A 34 -2.16 0.98 -1.84
C GLY A 34 -3.15 -0.09 -1.41
N LEU A 35 -3.80 0.09 -0.26
CA LEU A 35 -4.79 -0.82 0.28
C LEU A 35 -6.03 -0.92 -0.62
N VAL A 36 -6.55 0.21 -1.11
CA VAL A 36 -7.69 0.20 -2.05
C VAL A 36 -7.30 -0.50 -3.37
N HIS A 37 -6.10 -0.26 -3.90
CA HIS A 37 -5.62 -0.95 -5.10
C HIS A 37 -5.44 -2.45 -4.88
N LEU A 38 -4.98 -2.90 -3.71
CA LEU A 38 -4.96 -4.32 -3.33
C LEU A 38 -6.37 -4.93 -3.35
N THR A 39 -7.35 -4.24 -2.76
CA THR A 39 -8.75 -4.74 -2.77
C THR A 39 -9.36 -4.77 -4.17
N MET A 40 -8.88 -3.93 -5.09
CA MET A 40 -9.26 -3.93 -6.50
C MET A 40 -8.48 -4.94 -7.35
N GLN A 41 -7.59 -5.73 -6.76
CA GLN A 41 -6.69 -6.65 -7.47
C GLN A 41 -5.74 -5.95 -8.47
N GLN A 42 -5.53 -4.64 -8.30
CA GLN A 42 -4.56 -3.87 -9.09
C GLN A 42 -3.20 -3.88 -8.39
N TYR A 43 -2.55 -5.04 -8.40
CA TYR A 43 -1.33 -5.29 -7.62
C TYR A 43 -0.15 -4.41 -8.06
N ALA A 44 -0.02 -4.09 -9.36
CA ALA A 44 1.03 -3.21 -9.87
C ALA A 44 0.90 -1.77 -9.32
N SER A 45 -0.31 -1.22 -9.32
CA SER A 45 -0.57 0.10 -8.75
C SER A 45 -0.42 0.09 -7.23
N ALA A 46 -0.86 -0.98 -6.56
CA ALA A 46 -0.66 -1.14 -5.13
C ALA A 46 0.83 -1.12 -4.77
N PHE A 47 1.66 -1.88 -5.50
CA PHE A 47 3.11 -1.88 -5.31
C PHE A 47 3.72 -0.48 -5.47
N TYR A 48 3.30 0.28 -6.49
CA TYR A 48 3.77 1.66 -6.68
C TYR A 48 3.46 2.56 -5.48
N PHE A 49 2.22 2.59 -5.00
CA PHE A 49 1.86 3.43 -3.86
C PHE A 49 2.45 2.95 -2.54
N LEU A 50 2.53 1.63 -2.32
CA LEU A 50 3.12 1.06 -1.11
C LEU A 50 4.63 1.27 -1.06
N SER A 51 5.33 1.17 -2.20
CA SER A 51 6.78 1.45 -2.26
C SER A 51 7.08 2.92 -1.94
N ALA A 52 6.27 3.85 -2.44
CA ALA A 52 6.35 5.26 -2.06
C ALA A 52 6.06 5.45 -0.56
N ALA A 53 5.04 4.80 -0.01
CA ALA A 53 4.72 4.87 1.42
C ALA A 53 5.88 4.35 2.30
N VAL A 54 6.52 3.23 1.90
CA VAL A 54 7.70 2.68 2.58
C VAL A 54 8.88 3.66 2.55
N HIS A 55 9.05 4.39 1.44
CA HIS A 55 10.12 5.39 1.35
C HIS A 55 9.94 6.52 2.36
N PHE A 56 8.71 6.99 2.57
CA PHE A 56 8.39 8.02 3.55
C PHE A 56 8.38 7.50 4.99
N GLN A 57 7.95 6.25 5.21
CA GLN A 57 7.90 5.65 6.54
C GLN A 57 8.51 4.24 6.54
N PRO A 58 9.85 4.12 6.58
CA PRO A 58 10.54 2.83 6.52
C PRO A 58 10.52 2.04 7.82
N LYS A 59 9.93 2.58 8.90
CA LYS A 59 9.85 1.92 10.22
C LYS A 59 8.54 1.17 10.46
N LEU A 60 7.60 1.23 9.53
CA LEU A 60 6.29 0.62 9.72
C LEU A 60 6.26 -0.79 9.09
N ALA A 61 6.23 -1.83 9.93
CA ALA A 61 6.19 -3.22 9.49
C ALA A 61 4.98 -3.52 8.58
N GLU A 62 3.83 -2.91 8.88
CA GLU A 62 2.57 -3.09 8.13
C GLU A 62 2.73 -2.71 6.64
N LEU A 63 3.50 -1.68 6.32
CA LEU A 63 3.75 -1.27 4.93
C LEU A 63 4.56 -2.31 4.17
N TYR A 64 5.57 -2.89 4.80
CA TYR A 64 6.34 -3.98 4.20
C TYR A 64 5.51 -5.25 4.04
N MET A 65 4.60 -5.52 4.98
CA MET A 65 3.68 -6.65 4.87
C MET A 65 2.75 -6.49 3.67
N LEU A 66 2.10 -5.33 3.52
CA LEU A 66 1.22 -5.05 2.38
C LEU A 66 1.99 -5.05 1.04
N LEU A 67 3.21 -4.51 1.02
CA LEU A 67 4.07 -4.53 -0.15
C LEU A 67 4.48 -5.96 -0.52
N ALA A 68 4.77 -6.80 0.46
CA ALA A 68 5.06 -8.21 0.24
C ALA A 68 3.84 -8.96 -0.33
N VAL A 69 2.63 -8.69 0.18
CA VAL A 69 1.37 -9.22 -0.37
C VAL A 69 1.19 -8.79 -1.83
N ALA A 70 1.39 -7.51 -2.15
CA ALA A 70 1.32 -7.02 -3.53
C ALA A 70 2.31 -7.75 -4.45
N LEU A 71 3.55 -7.95 -3.99
CA LEU A 71 4.59 -8.66 -4.73
C LEU A 71 4.30 -10.16 -4.91
N THR A 72 3.69 -10.81 -3.92
CA THR A 72 3.28 -12.22 -4.08
C THR A 72 2.24 -12.40 -5.17
N HIS A 73 1.32 -11.45 -5.30
CA HIS A 73 0.32 -11.46 -6.38
C HIS A 73 0.89 -11.06 -7.75
N LEU A 74 2.02 -10.35 -7.78
CA LEU A 74 2.79 -10.05 -8.99
C LEU A 74 3.76 -11.17 -9.39
N GLU A 75 3.70 -12.33 -8.72
CA GLU A 75 4.60 -13.48 -8.92
C GLU A 75 6.09 -13.19 -8.63
N ASP A 76 6.40 -12.05 -8.02
CA ASP A 76 7.76 -11.65 -7.69
C ASP A 76 8.17 -12.13 -6.29
N VAL A 77 8.25 -13.46 -6.17
CA VAL A 77 8.46 -14.18 -4.90
C VAL A 77 9.77 -13.79 -4.21
N LYS A 78 10.79 -13.43 -5.00
CA LYS A 78 12.11 -13.01 -4.47
C LYS A 78 11.97 -11.73 -3.64
N ASN A 79 11.37 -10.71 -4.24
CA ASN A 79 11.17 -9.41 -3.59
C ASN A 79 10.13 -9.49 -2.48
N ALA A 80 9.11 -10.34 -2.62
CA ALA A 80 8.14 -10.59 -1.56
C ALA A 80 8.81 -11.15 -0.29
N LYS A 81 9.66 -12.19 -0.42
CA LYS A 81 10.38 -12.78 0.73
C LYS A 81 11.27 -11.76 1.44
N LEU A 82 11.98 -10.92 0.68
CA LEU A 82 12.80 -9.84 1.26
C LEU A 82 11.95 -8.85 2.06
N SER A 83 10.78 -8.49 1.52
CA SER A 83 9.85 -7.56 2.17
C SER A 83 9.23 -8.16 3.44
N TYR A 84 8.83 -9.44 3.42
CA TYR A 84 8.38 -10.14 4.63
C TYR A 84 9.46 -10.23 5.70
N ARG A 85 10.72 -10.49 5.33
CA ARG A 85 11.83 -10.51 6.29
C ARG A 85 12.05 -9.14 6.93
N LYS A 86 11.95 -8.05 6.16
CA LYS A 86 12.03 -6.69 6.68
C LYS A 86 10.86 -6.36 7.61
N ALA A 87 9.64 -6.76 7.27
CA ALA A 87 8.48 -6.58 8.14
C ALA A 87 8.69 -7.28 9.49
N CYS A 88 9.11 -8.55 9.46
CA CYS A 88 9.37 -9.34 10.68
C CYS A 88 10.48 -8.74 11.54
N ALA A 89 11.53 -8.15 10.94
CA ALA A 89 12.60 -7.48 11.66
C ALA A 89 12.21 -6.13 12.27
N LEU A 90 11.08 -5.53 11.86
CA LEU A 90 10.58 -4.25 12.37
C LEU A 90 9.48 -4.42 13.43
N ASP A 91 8.83 -5.58 13.49
CA ASP A 91 7.82 -5.93 14.50
C ASP A 91 8.41 -6.41 15.84
N THR A 92 9.74 -6.57 15.92
CA THR A 92 10.50 -6.96 17.13
C THR A 92 11.08 -5.74 17.83
#